data_AF-A0A445KEL0-F1
#
_entry.id   AF-A0A445KEL0-F1
#
_cell.length_a   1.000
_cell.length_b   1.000
_cell.length_c   1.000
_cell.angle_alpha   90.00
_cell.angle_beta   90.00
_cell.angle_gamma   90.00
#
_symmetry.space_group_name_H-M   'P 1'
#
loop_
_entity.id
_entity.type
_entity.pdbx_description
1 polymer ?
#
loop_
_entity_poly.entity_id
_entity_poly.type
_entity_poly.pdbx_seq_one_letter_code
_entity_poly.pdbx_strand_id
1 'polypeptide(L)' 'NIISQISLLEECELLEGALEELHKKESKIVDKLVYKEQEVSLLVKQCHLEEGEALYRALLSMNPDNYR' A
#
# COMPACT_ATOMS: atom_id res chain seq x y z
N ASN A 1 -10.67 11.60 1.19
CA ASN A 1 -9.41 11.19 0.53
C ASN A 1 -9.46 9.68 0.36
N ILE A 2 -9.10 9.14 -0.82
CA ILE A 2 -9.15 7.69 -1.12
C ILE A 2 -8.30 6.91 -0.10
N ILE A 3 -7.07 7.37 0.14
CA ILE A 3 -6.15 6.69 1.07
C ILE A 3 -6.75 6.62 2.48
N SER A 4 -7.33 7.71 2.99
CA SER A 4 -7.99 7.70 4.31
C SER A 4 -9.16 6.71 4.42
N GLN A 5 -9.87 6.42 3.32
CA GLN A 5 -10.91 5.38 3.33
C GLN A 5 -10.30 3.98 3.40
N ILE A 6 -9.19 3.75 2.69
CA ILE A 6 -8.45 2.49 2.76
C ILE A 6 -7.87 2.28 4.16
N SER A 7 -7.27 3.31 4.77
CA SER A 7 -6.76 3.23 6.15
C SER A 7 -7.87 2.90 7.15
N LEU A 8 -9.08 3.42 6.97
CA LEU A 8 -10.22 3.05 7.82
C LEU A 8 -10.61 1.58 7.67
N LEU A 9 -10.62 1.04 6.45
CA LEU A 9 -10.88 -0.40 6.23
C LEU A 9 -9.80 -1.26 6.87
N GLU A 10 -8.55 -0.83 6.77
CA GLU A 10 -7.39 -1.48 7.41
C GLU A 10 -7.49 -1.48 8.94
N GLU A 11 -7.88 -0.35 9.54
CA GLU A 11 -8.13 -0.23 10.99
C GLU A 11 -9.29 -1.11 11.47
N CYS A 12 -10.26 -1.39 10.60
CA CYS A 12 -11.35 -2.35 10.85
C CYS A 12 -10.98 -3.82 10.57
N GLU A 13 -9.71 -4.12 10.29
CA GLU A 13 -9.20 -5.46 9.93
C GLU A 13 -9.82 -6.06 8.65
N LEU A 14 -10.40 -5.23 7.78
CA LEU A 14 -10.98 -5.64 6.50
C LEU A 14 -9.91 -5.59 5.39
N LEU A 15 -8.84 -6.38 5.56
CA LEU A 15 -7.60 -6.25 4.79
C LEU A 15 -7.75 -6.58 3.30
N GLU A 16 -8.45 -7.67 2.97
CA GLU A 16 -8.67 -8.08 1.57
C GLU A 16 -9.50 -7.02 0.83
N GLY A 17 -10.56 -6.51 1.47
CA GLY A 17 -11.41 -5.47 0.91
C GLY A 17 -10.70 -4.12 0.78
N ALA A 18 -9.81 -3.79 1.73
CA ALA A 18 -8.97 -2.61 1.66
C ALA A 18 -8.02 -2.69 0.46
N LEU A 19 -7.39 -3.85 0.23
CA LEU A 19 -6.48 -4.05 -0.89
C LEU A 19 -7.21 -4.02 -2.25
N GLU A 20 -8.36 -4.68 -2.36
CA GLU A 20 -9.19 -4.65 -3.57
C GLU A 20 -9.61 -3.22 -3.93
N GLU A 21 -10.13 -2.46 -2.97
CA GLU A 21 -10.58 -1.08 -3.22
C GLU A 21 -9.39 -0.16 -3.55
N LEU A 22 -8.22 -0.39 -2.93
CA LEU A 22 -6.98 0.33 -3.25
C LEU A 22 -6.60 0.14 -4.73
N HIS A 23 -6.53 -1.12 -5.20
CA HIS A 23 -6.23 -1.46 -6.59
C HIS A 23 -7.25 -0.88 -7.57
N LYS A 24 -8.55 -1.00 -7.25
CA LYS A 24 -9.63 -0.46 -8.07
C LYS A 24 -9.55 1.06 -8.25
N LYS A 25 -8.96 1.78 -7.30
CA LYS A 25 -8.82 3.24 -7.32
C LYS A 25 -7.43 3.71 -7.73
N GLU A 26 -6.48 2.84 -8.05
CA GLU A 26 -5.09 3.20 -8.35
C GLU A 26 -4.98 4.37 -9.36
N SER A 27 -5.77 4.32 -10.45
CA SER A 27 -5.77 5.35 -11.50
C SER A 27 -6.21 6.74 -11.02
N LYS A 28 -6.92 6.82 -9.89
CA LYS A 28 -7.39 8.06 -9.27
C LYS A 28 -6.42 8.59 -8.21
N ILE A 29 -5.42 7.80 -7.82
CA ILE A 29 -4.40 8.18 -6.84
C ILE A 29 -3.19 8.72 -7.62
N VAL A 30 -3.01 10.04 -7.55
CA VAL A 30 -1.92 10.76 -8.22
C VAL A 30 -0.59 10.51 -7.52
N ASP A 31 -0.60 10.50 -6.18
CA ASP A 31 0.59 10.22 -5.39
C ASP A 31 0.93 8.73 -5.39
N LYS A 32 1.87 8.35 -6.26
CA LYS A 32 2.30 6.97 -6.43
C LYS A 32 3.18 6.46 -5.30
N LEU A 33 3.82 7.35 -4.54
CA LEU A 33 4.59 6.95 -3.37
C LEU A 33 3.61 6.49 -2.27
N VAL A 34 2.64 7.33 -1.92
CA VAL A 34 1.62 7.02 -0.90
C VAL A 34 0.81 5.77 -1.29
N TYR A 35 0.49 5.61 -2.56
CA TYR A 35 -0.17 4.39 -3.05
C TYR A 35 0.65 3.12 -2.73
N LYS A 36 1.94 3.11 -3.07
CA LYS A 36 2.81 1.95 -2.85
C LYS A 36 3.09 1.69 -1.38
N GLU A 37 3.21 2.74 -0.57
CA GLU A 37 3.36 2.64 0.89
C GLU A 37 2.11 2.02 1.53
N GLN A 38 0.92 2.42 1.09
CA GLN A 38 -0.33 1.83 1.58
C GLN A 38 -0.50 0.38 1.10
N GLU A 39 -0.16 0.09 -0.15
CA GLU A 39 -0.24 -1.25 -0.74
C GLU A 39 0.70 -2.23 -0.02
N VAL A 40 1.95 -1.85 0.25
CA VAL A 40 2.89 -2.72 0.96
C VAL A 40 2.46 -2.99 2.40
N SER A 41 1.87 -2.00 3.08
CA SER A 41 1.31 -2.18 4.44
C SER A 41 0.24 -3.28 4.45
N LEU A 42 -0.70 -3.21 3.50
CA LEU A 42 -1.80 -4.18 3.39
C LEU A 42 -1.32 -5.59 3.03
N LEU A 43 -0.34 -5.71 2.12
CA LEU A 43 0.24 -7.00 1.72
C LEU A 43 0.95 -7.69 2.88
N VAL A 44 1.78 -6.95 3.63
CA VAL A 44 2.51 -7.50 4.77
C VAL A 44 1.56 -7.95 5.87
N LYS A 45 0.50 -7.19 6.16
CA LYS A 45 -0.53 -7.58 7.15
C LYS A 45 -1.32 -8.83 6.74
N GLN A 46 -1.43 -9.11 5.43
CA GLN A 46 -2.02 -10.33 4.88
C GLN A 46 -1.00 -11.49 4.71
N CYS A 47 0.24 -11.32 5.18
CA CYS A 47 1.33 -12.29 5.00
C CYS A 47 1.72 -12.56 3.54
N HIS A 48 1.40 -11.67 2.60
CA HIS A 48 1.88 -11.72 1.21
C HIS A 48 3.30 -11.13 1.13
N LEU A 49 4.25 -11.84 1.73
CA LEU A 49 5.60 -11.31 1.99
C LEU A 49 6.46 -11.18 0.72
N GLU A 50 6.27 -12.07 -0.26
CA GLU A 50 7.04 -12.02 -1.51
C GLU A 50 6.68 -10.77 -2.33
N GLU A 51 5.38 -10.50 -2.51
CA GLU A 51 4.90 -9.28 -3.14
C GLU A 51 5.28 -8.04 -2.32
N GLY A 52 5.17 -8.12 -0.99
CA GLY A 52 5.58 -7.06 -0.09
C GLY A 52 7.06 -6.69 -0.23
N GLU A 53 7.94 -7.69 -0.29
CA GLU A 53 9.39 -7.48 -0.49
C GLU A 53 9.68 -6.80 -1.83
N ALA A 54 9.07 -7.29 -2.91
CA ALA A 54 9.23 -6.70 -4.24
C ALA A 54 8.82 -5.22 -4.25
N LEU A 55 7.74 -4.88 -3.55
CA LEU A 55 7.24 -3.51 -3.45
C LEU A 55 8.13 -2.63 -2.56
N TYR A 56 8.66 -3.15 -1.45
CA TYR A 56 9.64 -2.43 -0.64
C TYR A 56 10.93 -2.12 -1.41
N ARG A 57 11.43 -3.04 -2.23
CA ARG A 57 12.59 -2.78 -3.11
C ARG A 57 12.31 -1.66 -4.11
N ALA A 58 11.09 -1.60 -4.65
CA ALA A 58 10.67 -0.51 -5.52
C ALA A 58 10.60 0.84 -4.76
N LEU A 59 10.03 0.85 -3.55
CA LEU A 59 9.96 2.04 -2.69
C LEU A 59 11.36 2.58 -2.33
N LEU A 60 12.29 1.70 -1.93
CA LEU A 60 13.68 2.04 -1.67
C LEU A 60 14.37 2.65 -2.89
N SER A 61 14.03 2.18 -4.10
CA SER A 61 14.58 2.74 -5.33
C SER A 61 13.99 4.11 -5.68
N MET A 62 12.73 4.36 -5.28
CA MET A 62 12.04 5.64 -5.50
C MET A 62 12.50 6.73 -4.52
N ASN A 63 12.79 6.36 -3.26
CA ASN A 63 13.29 7.28 -2.25
C ASN A 63 14.33 6.57 -1.34
N PRO A 64 15.60 6.47 -1.79
CA PRO A 64 16.64 5.75 -1.07
C PRO A 64 16.95 6.29 0.33
N ASP A 65 16.63 7.55 0.59
CA ASP A 65 16.91 8.21 1.86
C ASP A 65 15.78 8.06 2.90
N ASN A 66 14.63 7.47 2.52
CA ASN A 66 13.45 7.37 3.39
C ASN A 66 13.62 6.45 4.61
N TYR A 67 14.60 5.53 4.57
CA TYR A 67 14.80 4.49 5.60
C TYR A 67 16.27 4.35 6.02
N ARG A 68 17.06 5.41 5.82
CA ARG A 68 18.51 5.40 6.02
C ARG A 68 18.92 5.54 7.48
#